data_AF-A0AAU4E0J2-F1
#
_entry.id   AF-A0AAU4E0J2-F1
#
_cell.length_a   1.000
_cell.length_b   1.000
_cell.length_c   1.000
_cell.angle_alpha   90.00
_cell.angle_beta   90.00
_cell.angle_gamma   90.00
#
_symmetry.space_group_name_H-M   'P 1'
#
loop_
_entity.id
_entity.type
_entity.pdbx_description
1 polymer ?
#
loop_
_entity_poly.entity_id
_entity_poly.type
_entity_poly.pdbx_seq_one_letter_code
_entity_poly.pdbx_strand_id
1 'polypeptide(L)'
;MADDIGTPHRVHTAQDVVGTLLKGNWAIYAHEWGDQDGLDPQHWRDVVEAAAEGAGVDVEFVVIPRRSLTVVFNRADPPTFDQVRASIEVIERVRRR
;
A
#
# COMPACT_ATOMS: atom_id res chain seq x y z
N MET A 1 3.12 -0.22 23.84
CA MET A 1 4.20 -0.91 23.10
C MET A 1 4.23 -0.22 21.75
N ALA A 2 5.37 0.35 21.38
CA ALA A 2 5.50 1.13 20.16
C ALA A 2 5.43 0.16 18.98
N ASP A 3 4.30 0.21 18.29
CA ASP A 3 4.06 -0.56 17.08
C ASP A 3 5.06 -0.05 16.03
N ASP A 4 6.07 -0.88 15.76
CA ASP A 4 7.17 -0.60 14.84
C ASP A 4 6.54 -0.33 13.47
N ILE A 5 6.38 0.94 13.12
CA ILE A 5 5.89 1.33 11.79
C ILE A 5 6.95 0.88 10.82
N GLY A 6 6.75 -0.31 10.26
CA GLY A 6 7.65 -0.92 9.28
C GLY A 6 7.94 0.09 8.18
N THR A 7 9.23 0.27 7.90
CA THR A 7 9.72 1.06 6.76
C THR A 7 8.81 0.78 5.55
N PRO A 8 8.27 1.80 4.85
CA PRO A 8 7.33 1.57 3.76
C PRO A 8 7.97 0.61 2.76
N HIS A 9 7.48 -0.63 2.75
CA HIS A 9 8.04 -1.65 1.89
C HIS A 9 7.73 -1.21 0.46
N ARG A 10 8.78 -1.04 -0.34
CA ARG A 10 8.64 -0.84 -1.77
C ARG A 10 8.20 -2.19 -2.32
N VAL A 11 6.89 -2.38 -2.44
CA VAL A 11 6.33 -3.67 -2.77
C VAL A 11 6.41 -3.87 -4.28
N HIS A 12 7.31 -4.73 -4.72
CA HIS A 12 7.60 -4.93 -6.15
C HIS A 12 6.57 -5.84 -6.84
N THR A 13 5.81 -6.65 -6.09
CA THR A 13 4.83 -7.59 -6.64
C THR A 13 3.52 -7.58 -5.85
N ALA A 14 2.39 -7.90 -6.49
CA ALA A 14 1.10 -8.01 -5.81
C ALA A 14 1.09 -9.09 -4.71
N GLN A 15 1.90 -10.15 -4.85
CA GLN A 15 2.03 -11.21 -3.85
C GLN A 15 2.69 -10.69 -2.57
N ASP A 16 3.70 -9.83 -2.67
CA ASP A 16 4.30 -9.19 -1.51
C ASP A 16 3.31 -8.24 -0.80
N VAL A 17 2.40 -7.60 -1.57
CA VAL A 17 1.35 -6.76 -1.00
C VAL A 17 0.45 -7.63 -0.15
N VAL A 18 -0.09 -8.71 -0.73
CA VAL A 18 -0.98 -9.65 -0.03
C VAL A 18 -0.28 -10.26 1.19
N GLY A 19 1.00 -10.64 1.09
CA GLY A 19 1.78 -11.13 2.22
C GLY A 19 1.97 -10.11 3.34
N THR A 20 1.99 -8.82 3.01
CA THR A 20 2.00 -7.71 3.98
C THR A 20 0.63 -7.57 4.66
N LEU A 21 -0.46 -7.62 3.87
CA LEU A 21 -1.83 -7.52 4.35
C LEU A 21 -2.22 -8.67 5.29
N LEU A 22 -1.76 -9.89 5.00
CA LEU A 22 -1.99 -11.07 5.85
C LEU A 22 -1.31 -10.97 7.22
N LYS A 23 -0.29 -10.12 7.35
CA LYS A 23 0.41 -9.88 8.63
C LYS A 23 -0.24 -8.76 9.46
N GLY A 24 -1.38 -8.21 9.03
CA GLY A 24 -2.03 -7.06 9.67
C GLY A 24 -1.36 -5.72 9.32
N ASN A 25 -0.48 -5.70 8.32
CA ASN A 25 0.14 -4.47 7.84
C ASN A 25 -0.62 -3.92 6.63
N TRP A 26 -0.31 -2.68 6.24
CA TRP A 26 -0.85 -2.04 5.03
C TRP A 26 0.28 -1.73 4.05
N ALA A 27 -0.09 -1.49 2.79
CA ALA A 27 0.85 -1.09 1.76
C ALA A 27 0.44 0.25 1.16
N ILE A 28 1.44 1.00 0.67
CA ILE A 28 1.22 2.26 -0.03
C ILE A 28 1.93 2.18 -1.37
N TYR A 29 1.17 2.51 -2.40
CA TYR A 29 1.64 2.61 -3.78
C TYR A 29 1.73 4.07 -4.19
N ALA A 30 2.93 4.51 -4.58
CA ALA A 30 3.15 5.82 -5.17
C ALA A 30 2.99 5.75 -6.68
N HIS A 31 2.10 6.57 -7.25
CA HIS A 31 1.76 6.50 -8.69
C HIS A 31 2.96 6.80 -9.60
N GLU A 32 3.91 7.60 -9.12
CA GLU A 32 5.17 7.87 -9.85
C GLU A 32 6.02 6.61 -10.09
N TRP A 33 5.84 5.56 -9.29
CA TRP A 33 6.50 4.27 -9.53
C TRP A 33 5.85 3.54 -10.71
N GLY A 34 4.56 3.76 -10.93
CA GLY A 34 3.84 3.25 -12.10
C GLY A 34 4.35 3.82 -13.42
N ASP A 35 4.70 5.11 -13.44
CA ASP A 35 5.35 5.75 -14.60
C ASP A 35 6.70 5.09 -14.94
N GLN A 36 7.42 4.56 -13.94
CA GLN A 36 8.75 3.96 -14.12
C GLN A 36 8.68 2.50 -14.59
N ASP A 37 7.67 1.75 -14.12
CA ASP A 37 7.46 0.34 -14.46
C ASP A 37 6.42 0.12 -15.59
N GLY A 38 5.82 1.21 -16.11
CA GLY A 38 4.75 1.15 -17.12
C GLY A 38 3.43 0.57 -16.60
N LEU A 39 3.28 0.49 -15.27
CA LEU A 39 2.13 -0.09 -14.59
C LEU A 39 1.20 1.03 -14.14
N ASP A 40 0.08 1.20 -14.86
CA ASP A 40 -0.96 2.15 -14.49
C ASP A 40 -1.53 1.82 -13.09
N PRO A 41 -1.87 2.82 -12.25
CA PRO A 41 -2.43 2.60 -10.92
C PRO A 41 -3.68 1.71 -10.91
N GLN A 42 -4.48 1.73 -11.97
CA GLN A 42 -5.65 0.86 -12.10
C GLN A 42 -5.23 -0.60 -12.32
N HIS A 43 -4.27 -0.84 -13.21
CA HIS A 43 -3.74 -2.19 -13.44
C HIS A 43 -3.11 -2.76 -12.17
N TRP A 44 -2.35 -1.96 -11.42
CA TRP A 44 -1.78 -2.40 -10.14
C TRP A 44 -2.88 -2.81 -9.14
N ARG A 45 -3.98 -2.04 -9.05
CA ARG A 45 -5.12 -2.38 -8.19
C ARG A 45 -5.76 -3.70 -8.60
N ASP A 46 -6.02 -3.91 -9.89
CA ASP A 46 -6.63 -5.14 -10.40
C ASP A 46 -5.78 -6.38 -10.05
N VAL A 47 -4.46 -6.28 -10.19
CA VAL A 47 -3.54 -7.40 -9.87
C VAL A 47 -3.49 -7.66 -8.36
N VAL A 48 -3.50 -6.62 -7.53
CA VAL A 48 -3.54 -6.76 -6.06
C VAL A 48 -4.87 -7.34 -5.59
N GLU A 49 -5.98 -6.88 -6.16
CA GLU A 49 -7.32 -7.36 -5.84
C GLU A 49 -7.48 -8.85 -6.19
N ALA A 50 -7.06 -9.26 -7.40
CA ALA A 50 -7.08 -10.66 -7.82
C ALA A 50 -6.20 -11.55 -6.93
N ALA A 51 -5.01 -11.06 -6.55
CA ALA A 51 -4.13 -11.79 -5.64
C ALA A 51 -4.71 -11.91 -4.22
N ALA A 52 -5.36 -10.86 -3.73
CA ALA A 52 -6.01 -10.84 -2.44
C ALA A 52 -7.23 -11.77 -2.38
N GLU A 53 -8.05 -11.78 -3.44
CA GLU A 53 -9.17 -12.69 -3.60
C GLU A 53 -8.70 -14.15 -3.54
N GLY A 54 -7.63 -14.48 -4.28
CA GLY A 54 -7.01 -15.82 -4.24
C GLY A 54 -6.48 -16.22 -2.86
N ALA A 55 -6.18 -15.25 -2.00
CA ALA A 55 -5.73 -15.47 -0.62
C ALA A 55 -6.85 -15.33 0.43
N GLY A 56 -8.08 -15.00 0.03
CA GLY A 56 -9.21 -14.77 0.94
C GLY A 56 -9.09 -13.50 1.79
N VAL A 57 -8.40 -12.48 1.30
CA VAL A 57 -8.24 -11.18 1.98
C VAL A 57 -9.19 -10.15 1.36
N ASP A 58 -10.06 -9.56 2.18
CA ASP A 58 -10.93 -8.46 1.75
C ASP A 58 -10.15 -7.14 1.84
N VAL A 59 -9.78 -6.59 0.68
CA VAL A 59 -8.91 -5.41 0.59
C VAL A 59 -9.69 -4.13 0.31
N GLU A 60 -9.25 -3.03 0.91
CA GLU A 60 -9.76 -1.69 0.63
C GLU A 60 -8.66 -0.82 0.03
N PHE A 61 -9.00 -0.06 -1.00
CA PHE A 61 -8.10 0.90 -1.65
C PHE A 61 -8.54 2.33 -1.39
N VAL A 62 -7.67 3.13 -0.78
CA VAL A 62 -7.89 4.56 -0.55
C VAL A 62 -6.91 5.37 -1.40
N VAL A 63 -7.44 6.06 -2.40
CA VAL A 63 -6.66 6.96 -3.25
C VAL A 63 -6.54 8.32 -2.54
N ILE A 64 -5.32 8.87 -2.52
CA ILE A 64 -5.00 10.20 -2.00
C ILE A 64 -4.54 11.07 -3.18
N PRO A 65 -5.47 11.74 -3.89
CA PRO A 65 -5.16 12.39 -5.17
C PRO A 65 -4.11 13.50 -5.06
N ARG A 66 -4.14 14.27 -3.95
CA ARG A 66 -3.20 15.36 -3.70
C ARG A 66 -1.73 14.94 -3.58
N ARG A 67 -1.46 13.65 -3.37
CA ARG A 67 -0.12 13.10 -3.18
C ARG A 67 0.22 12.04 -4.24
N SER A 68 -0.70 11.74 -5.16
CA SER A 68 -0.56 10.64 -6.12
C SER A 68 -0.16 9.33 -5.43
N LEU A 69 -0.90 8.98 -4.36
CA LEU A 69 -0.70 7.77 -3.56
C LEU A 69 -1.99 6.95 -3.53
N THR A 70 -1.86 5.63 -3.50
CA THR A 70 -2.92 4.68 -3.17
C THR A 70 -2.51 3.88 -1.94
N VAL A 71 -3.33 3.89 -0.90
CA VAL A 71 -3.16 3.03 0.28
C VAL A 71 -4.02 1.79 0.08
N VAL A 72 -3.48 0.61 0.38
CA VAL A 72 -4.23 -0.64 0.42
C VAL A 72 -4.09 -1.29 1.78
N PHE A 73 -5.19 -1.78 2.34
CA PHE A 73 -5.21 -2.47 3.62
C PHE A 73 -6.27 -3.57 3.66
N ASN A 74 -6.16 -4.48 4.62
CA ASN A 74 -7.16 -5.50 4.89
C ASN A 74 -8.33 -4.88 5.66
N ARG A 75 -9.57 -5.03 5.19
CA ARG A 75 -10.77 -4.51 5.87
C ARG A 75 -11.04 -5.16 7.22
N ALA A 76 -10.57 -6.40 7.42
CA ALA A 76 -10.68 -7.07 8.71
C ALA A 76 -9.79 -6.43 9.79
N ASP A 77 -8.73 -5.73 9.38
CA ASP A 77 -7.76 -5.08 10.27
C ASP A 77 -7.33 -3.72 9.69
N PRO A 78 -8.21 -2.71 9.69
CA PRO A 78 -7.93 -1.44 9.05
C PRO A 78 -6.92 -0.63 9.88
N PRO A 79 -5.95 0.05 9.23
CA PRO A 79 -5.01 0.92 9.92
C PRO A 79 -5.71 2.16 10.45
N THR A 80 -5.17 2.71 11.54
CA THR A 80 -5.63 4.00 12.07
C THR A 80 -5.14 5.15 11.19
N PHE A 81 -5.84 6.29 11.27
CA PHE A 81 -5.46 7.49 10.52
C PHE A 81 -4.03 7.96 10.84
N ASP A 82 -3.61 7.91 12.12
CA ASP A 82 -2.26 8.30 12.53
C ASP A 82 -1.18 7.39 11.94
N GLN A 83 -1.44 6.08 11.86
CA GLN A 83 -0.55 5.12 11.21
C GLN A 83 -0.40 5.42 9.72
N VAL A 84 -1.51 5.64 9.02
CA VAL A 84 -1.49 6.00 7.59
C VAL A 84 -0.75 7.33 7.38
N ARG A 85 -1.00 8.34 8.22
CA ARG A 85 -0.32 9.63 8.16
C ARG A 85 1.20 9.47 8.33
N ALA A 86 1.63 8.72 9.33
CA ALA A 86 3.05 8.47 9.58
C ALA A 86 3.73 7.76 8.39
N SER A 87 3.09 6.75 7.79
CA SER A 87 3.62 6.08 6.60
C SER A 87 3.75 7.01 5.39
N ILE A 88 2.77 7.90 5.18
CA ILE A 88 2.84 8.92 4.11
C ILE A 88 4.03 9.86 4.34
N GLU A 89 4.26 10.31 5.56
CA GLU A 89 5.40 11.19 5.88
C GLU A 89 6.75 10.53 5.58
N VAL A 90 6.88 9.22 5.83
CA VAL A 90 8.10 8.47 5.48
C VAL A 90 8.29 8.40 3.96
N ILE A 91 7.24 8.10 3.19
CA ILE A 91 7.29 8.05 1.73
C ILE A 91 7.64 9.42 1.14
N GLU A 92 7.02 10.48 1.63
CA GLU A 92 7.32 11.85 1.21
C GLU A 92 8.77 12.25 1.53
N ARG A 93 9.34 11.75 2.63
CA ARG A 93 10.76 11.96 2.95
C ARG A 93 11.68 11.20 2.00
N VAL A 94 11.32 9.99 1.58
CA VAL A 94 12.07 9.20 0.58
C VAL A 94 12.02 9.88 -0.79
N ARG A 95 10.86 10.39 -1.20
CA ARG A 95 10.66 11.13 -2.47
C ARG A 95 11.49 12.41 -2.60
N ARG A 96 11.88 13.03 -1.48
CA ARG A 96 12.64 14.29 -1.46
C ARG A 96 14.16 14.09 -1.46
N ARG A 97 14.66 12.86 -1.40
CA ARG A 97 16.09 12.54 -1.50
C ARG A 97 16.47 12.14 -2.90
#